data_AF-A0A8E0WSJ6-F1
#
_entry.id   AF-A0A8E0WSJ6-F1
#
_cell.length_a   1.000
_cell.length_b   1.000
_cell.length_c   1.000
_cell.angle_alpha   90.00
_cell.angle_beta   90.00
_cell.angle_gamma   90.00
#
_symmetry.space_group_name_H-M   'P 1'
#
loop_
_entity.id
_entity.type
_entity.pdbx_description
1 polymer ?
#
loop_
_entity_poly.entity_id
_entity_poly.type
_entity_poly.pdbx_seq_one_letter_code
_entity_poly.pdbx_strand_id
1 'polypeptide(L)'
;MDIPRALSVHSPIYDPALSARLRITVDGQVQRYAIAYDIDAGTVLRQAVNAEGKCIIVGDEIKHEWVRGLVEVTLIEATTPAS
;
A
#
# COMPACT_ATOMS: atom_id res chain seq x y z
N MET A 1 15.14 8.86 -7.83
CA MET A 1 14.16 8.98 -6.74
C MET A 1 14.15 7.63 -6.07
N ASP A 2 14.66 7.54 -4.86
CA ASP A 2 14.81 6.26 -4.17
C ASP A 2 13.49 5.89 -3.49
N ILE A 3 13.06 4.64 -3.65
CA ILE A 3 11.90 4.10 -2.95
C ILE A 3 12.35 3.78 -1.51
N PRO A 4 11.72 4.33 -0.48
CA PRO A 4 12.03 3.99 0.91
C PRO A 4 11.90 2.48 1.15
N ARG A 5 12.74 1.90 2.03
CA ARG A 5 12.61 0.47 2.39
C ARG A 5 11.36 0.19 3.22
N ALA A 6 10.89 1.18 3.97
CA ALA A 6 9.63 1.16 4.70
C ALA A 6 8.97 2.53 4.62
N LEU A 7 7.65 2.55 4.49
CA LEU A 7 6.87 3.78 4.46
C LEU A 7 5.48 3.53 5.04
N SER A 8 4.93 4.54 5.71
CA SER A 8 3.55 4.57 6.19
C SER A 8 2.96 5.95 5.91
N VAL A 9 1.64 6.03 5.73
CA VAL A 9 0.90 7.30 5.68
C VAL A 9 1.08 8.18 6.93
N HIS A 10 1.53 7.60 8.05
CA HIS A 10 1.83 8.31 9.29
C HIS A 10 3.31 8.69 9.43
N SER A 11 4.15 8.34 8.46
CA SER A 11 5.59 8.63 8.50
C SER A 11 5.85 10.12 8.24
N PRO A 12 6.81 10.76 8.93
CA PRO A 12 7.17 12.15 8.66
C PRO A 12 7.75 12.38 7.24
N ILE A 13 8.23 11.31 6.60
CA ILE A 13 8.76 11.33 5.22
C ILE A 13 7.70 10.93 4.19
N TYR A 14 6.43 10.83 4.59
CA TYR A 14 5.34 10.46 3.67
C TYR A 14 5.14 11.53 2.59
N ASP A 15 5.32 11.11 1.34
CA ASP A 15 5.00 11.91 0.16
C ASP A 15 3.81 11.26 -0.58
N PRO A 16 2.63 11.92 -0.61
CA PRO A 16 1.46 11.43 -1.34
C PRO A 16 1.71 11.24 -2.84
N ALA A 17 2.52 12.10 -3.47
CA ALA A 17 2.78 12.06 -4.91
C ALA A 17 3.66 10.86 -5.28
N LEU A 18 4.68 10.57 -4.46
CA LEU A 18 5.44 9.33 -4.56
C LEU A 18 4.52 8.13 -4.34
N SER A 19 3.75 8.14 -3.25
CA SER A 19 2.93 7.00 -2.82
C SER A 19 1.87 6.61 -3.84
N ALA A 20 1.27 7.58 -4.53
CA ALA A 20 0.32 7.33 -5.63
C ALA A 20 0.94 6.58 -6.82
N ARG A 21 2.28 6.58 -6.92
CA ARG A 21 3.05 5.93 -7.98
C ARG A 21 3.74 4.65 -7.50
N LEU A 22 3.50 4.20 -6.28
CA LEU A 22 4.05 2.94 -5.79
C LEU A 22 3.11 1.78 -6.13
N ARG A 23 3.67 0.75 -6.75
CA ARG A 23 3.06 -0.58 -6.83
C ARG A 23 3.73 -1.47 -5.80
N ILE A 24 2.95 -1.91 -4.81
CA ILE A 24 3.39 -2.79 -3.74
C ILE A 24 2.84 -4.20 -4.02
N THR A 25 3.71 -5.20 -4.01
CA THR A 25 3.34 -6.62 -4.13
C THR A 25 3.81 -7.40 -2.91
N VAL A 26 3.04 -8.44 -2.55
CA VAL A 26 3.46 -9.48 -1.59
C VAL A 26 3.31 -10.82 -2.29
N ASP A 27 4.41 -11.58 -2.39
CA ASP A 27 4.45 -12.86 -3.11
C ASP A 27 3.85 -12.76 -4.54
N GLY A 28 4.21 -11.68 -5.25
CA GLY A 28 3.72 -11.38 -6.60
C GLY A 28 2.28 -10.87 -6.69
N GLN A 29 1.52 -10.84 -5.58
CA GLN A 29 0.15 -10.33 -5.56
C GLN A 29 0.12 -8.83 -5.23
N VAL A 30 -0.59 -8.03 -6.04
CA VAL A 30 -0.71 -6.58 -5.83
C VAL A 30 -1.52 -6.28 -4.58
N GLN A 31 -0.96 -5.46 -3.70
CA GLN A 31 -1.60 -5.01 -2.47
C GLN A 31 -2.29 -3.67 -2.68
N ARG A 32 -3.59 -3.72 -2.97
CA ARG A 32 -4.44 -2.52 -3.04
C ARG A 32 -4.71 -1.99 -1.63
N TYR A 33 -4.96 -0.68 -1.52
CA TYR A 33 -5.29 0.00 -0.26
C TYR A 33 -4.23 -0.15 0.83
N ALA A 34 -2.96 -0.29 0.43
CA ALA A 34 -1.83 -0.32 1.35
C ALA A 34 -1.66 1.05 2.03
N ILE A 35 -1.53 1.04 3.35
CA ILE A 35 -1.31 2.24 4.18
C ILE A 35 0.09 2.23 4.81
N ALA A 36 0.75 1.07 4.86
CA ALA A 36 2.16 0.94 5.18
C ALA A 36 2.77 -0.31 4.53
N TYR A 37 4.08 -0.28 4.30
CA TYR A 37 4.89 -1.44 3.93
C TYR A 37 6.25 -1.40 4.61
N ASP A 38 6.84 -2.58 4.77
CA ASP A 38 8.23 -2.77 5.19
C ASP A 38 8.82 -3.94 4.40
N ILE A 39 9.79 -3.62 3.53
CA ILE A 39 10.46 -4.58 2.66
C ILE A 39 11.29 -5.58 3.47
N ASP A 40 11.95 -5.11 4.53
CA ASP A 40 12.84 -5.91 5.36
C ASP A 40 12.06 -6.85 6.29
N ALA A 41 10.96 -6.35 6.86
CA ALA A 41 10.09 -7.16 7.71
C ALA A 41 9.18 -8.09 6.90
N GLY A 42 9.06 -7.90 5.58
CA GLY A 42 8.16 -8.68 4.73
C GLY A 42 6.69 -8.47 5.09
N THR A 43 6.30 -7.21 5.37
CA THR A 43 4.94 -6.88 5.83
C THR A 43 4.31 -5.73 5.07
N VAL A 44 2.99 -5.82 4.89
CA VAL A 44 2.14 -4.73 4.40
C VAL A 44 0.94 -4.61 5.33
N LEU A 45 0.62 -3.38 5.72
CA LEU A 45 -0.63 -3.04 6.37
C LEU A 45 -1.56 -2.42 5.33
N ARG A 46 -2.77 -2.97 5.19
CA ARG A 46 -3.77 -2.44 4.25
C ARG A 46 -5.15 -2.36 4.88
N GLN A 47 -6.01 -1.54 4.28
CA GLN A 47 -7.43 -1.51 4.60
C GLN A 47 -8.08 -2.81 4.13
N ALA A 48 -8.84 -3.46 5.03
CA ALA A 48 -9.62 -4.63 4.68
C ALA A 48 -10.85 -4.18 3.87
N VAL A 49 -11.09 -4.83 2.73
CA VAL A 49 -12.22 -4.57 1.86
C VAL A 49 -13.10 -5.81 1.69
N ASN A 50 -14.39 -5.60 1.51
CA ASN A 50 -15.34 -6.68 1.22
C ASN A 50 -15.26 -7.10 -0.27
N ALA A 51 -16.11 -8.05 -0.68
CA ALA A 51 -16.16 -8.56 -2.05
C ALA A 51 -16.49 -7.48 -3.11
N GLU A 52 -17.08 -6.36 -2.71
CA GLU A 52 -17.40 -5.21 -3.57
C GLU A 52 -16.27 -4.17 -3.61
N GLY A 53 -15.17 -4.39 -2.88
CA GLY A 53 -14.07 -3.43 -2.77
C GLY A 53 -14.35 -2.25 -1.82
N LYS A 54 -15.39 -2.33 -0.98
CA LYS A 54 -15.69 -1.31 0.04
C LYS A 54 -14.94 -1.62 1.34
N CYS A 55 -14.46 -0.57 2.02
CA CYS A 55 -13.81 -0.71 3.32
C CYS A 55 -14.75 -1.38 4.33
N ILE A 56 -14.21 -2.32 5.09
CA ILE A 56 -14.91 -2.96 6.20
C ILE A 56 -14.74 -2.07 7.44
N ILE A 57 -15.85 -1.65 8.04
CA ILE A 57 -15.88 -0.83 9.26
C ILE A 57 -16.25 -1.73 10.44
N VAL A 58 -15.52 -1.61 11.55
CA VAL A 58 -15.78 -2.32 12.81
C VAL A 58 -15.88 -1.28 13.93
N GLY A 59 -17.09 -1.06 14.45
CA GLY A 59 -17.36 0.10 15.31
C GLY A 59 -17.26 1.39 14.49
N ASP A 60 -16.43 2.32 14.96
CA ASP A 60 -16.17 3.61 14.28
C ASP A 60 -14.83 3.63 13.52
N GLU A 61 -14.18 2.47 13.35
CA GLU A 61 -12.86 2.35 12.73
C GLU A 61 -12.86 1.50 11.46
N ILE A 62 -11.99 1.83 10.51
CA ILE A 62 -11.72 0.99 9.34
C ILE A 62 -10.88 -0.20 9.81
N LYS A 63 -11.34 -1.42 9.49
CA LYS A 63 -10.57 -2.63 9.75
C LYS A 63 -9.30 -2.63 8.90
N HIS A 64 -8.16 -2.83 9.56
CA HIS A 64 -6.89 -3.07 8.89
C HIS A 64 -6.49 -4.53 8.96
N GLU A 65 -5.68 -4.98 8.01
CA GLU A 65 -5.11 -6.31 8.00
C GLU A 65 -3.63 -6.30 7.59
N TRP A 66 -2.88 -7.21 8.22
CA TRP A 66 -1.48 -7.45 7.90
C TRP A 66 -1.37 -8.56 6.86
N VAL A 67 -0.66 -8.27 5.78
CA VAL A 67 -0.24 -9.25 4.77
C VAL A 67 1.25 -9.46 4.96
N ARG A 68 1.68 -10.72 4.96
CA ARG A 68 3.08 -11.12 5.18
C ARG A 68 3.59 -11.93 3.99
N GLY A 69 4.85 -11.75 3.63
CA GLY A 69 5.50 -12.47 2.54
C GLY A 69 6.67 -11.66 1.97
N LEU A 70 7.14 -12.04 0.78
CA LEU A 70 8.15 -11.27 0.05
C LEU A 70 7.52 -9.97 -0.45
N VAL A 71 7.93 -8.84 0.14
CA VAL A 71 7.46 -7.51 -0.26
C VAL A 71 8.36 -6.94 -1.34
N GLU A 72 7.75 -6.52 -2.45
CA GLU A 72 8.43 -5.79 -3.51
C GLU A 72 7.69 -4.48 -3.78
N VAL A 73 8.44 -3.41 -4.03
CA VAL A 73 7.88 -2.08 -4.29
C VAL A 73 8.54 -1.50 -5.54
N THR A 74 7.72 -1.09 -6.50
CA THR A 74 8.15 -0.55 -7.78
C THR A 74 7.45 0.77 -8.09
N LEU A 75 8.10 1.63 -8.88
CA LEU A 75 7.47 2.83 -9.42
C LEU A 75 6.67 2.48 -10.67
N ILE A 76 5.43 2.97 -10.75
CA ILE A 76 4.65 2.97 -11.99
C ILE A 76 4.79 4.33 -12.68
N GLU A 77 4.86 4.29 -14.01
CA GLU A 77 4.73 5.51 -14.81
C GLU A 77 3.35 6.10 -14.57
N ALA A 78 3.28 7.43 -14.43
CA ALA A 78 2.01 8.11 -14.35
C ALA A 78 1.26 7.84 -15.67
N THR A 79 0.21 7.03 -15.63
CA THR A 79 -0.71 6.93 -16.75
C THR A 79 -1.39 8.27 -16.91
N THR A 80 -0.96 9.05 -17.91
CA THR A 80 -1.73 10.19 -18.41
C THR A 80 -3.13 9.68 -18.71
N PRO A 81 -4.20 10.22 -18.10
CA PRO A 81 -5.55 9.86 -18.51
C PRO A 81 -5.69 10.23 -20.00
N ALA A 82 -6.10 9.27 -20.83
CA ALA A 82 -6.46 9.55 -22.20
C ALA A 82 -7.63 10.54 -22.18
N SER A 83 -7.42 11.71 -22.79
CA SER A 83 -8.44 12.75 -23.01
C SER A 83 -9.59 12.26 -23.87
#